data_AF-A0A6M3L6J6-F1
#
_entry.id   AF-A0A6M3L6J6-F1
#
_cell.length_a   1.000
_cell.length_b   1.000
_cell.length_c   1.000
_cell.angle_alpha   90.00
_cell.angle_beta   90.00
_cell.angle_gamma   90.00
#
_symmetry.space_group_name_H-M   'P 1'
#
loop_
_entity.id
_entity.type
_entity.pdbx_description
1 polymer ?
#
loop_
_entity_poly.entity_id
_entity_poly.type
_entity_poly.pdbx_seq_one_letter_code
_entity_poly.pdbx_strand_id
1 'polypeptide(L)'
;MEKKSLTKGYKKTSRIKTHRRAAGVMSRPHDMMGPYKKPGQPTKFSDKIHKQMKSLYLLGLTDVQVALGIGVCEDTIHNWKKSHPKFFESLKDWKNESDLKVEKALRQRALGYEYDEVTYETSKTKVDFGVKLCEGEITEIKTNPSSKTKIVTKQVVPDVTAQIFWLKNRKPDEWRDKQEHDLRIEPVTLIIEKTYENGKD
;
A
#
# COMPACT_ATOMS: atom_id res chain seq x y z
N MET A 1 -80.97 24.93 24.56
CA MET A 1 -79.55 24.54 24.50
C MET A 1 -79.00 24.98 23.13
N GLU A 2 -78.95 26.28 22.86
CA GLU A 2 -77.81 27.19 23.08
C GLU A 2 -76.53 26.78 22.30
N LYS A 3 -76.42 27.24 21.05
CA LYS A 3 -75.19 27.18 20.25
C LYS A 3 -74.40 28.46 20.52
N LYS A 4 -73.33 28.38 21.33
CA LYS A 4 -72.43 29.51 21.58
C LYS A 4 -71.41 29.65 20.45
N SER A 5 -71.54 30.73 19.70
CA SER A 5 -70.58 31.22 18.69
C SER A 5 -69.34 31.82 19.35
N LEU A 6 -68.14 31.29 19.05
CA LEU A 6 -66.87 31.90 19.43
C LEU A 6 -66.56 33.08 18.49
N THR A 7 -66.73 34.31 18.97
CA THR A 7 -66.21 35.52 18.31
C THR A 7 -64.75 35.73 18.72
N LYS A 8 -63.81 35.56 17.79
CA LYS A 8 -62.37 35.77 18.00
C LYS A 8 -62.06 37.28 17.95
N GLY A 9 -61.86 37.89 19.12
CA GLY A 9 -61.50 39.31 19.26
C GLY A 9 -60.13 39.63 18.64
N TYR A 10 -60.10 40.59 17.72
CA TYR A 10 -58.91 41.11 17.06
C TYR A 10 -58.22 42.16 17.95
N LYS A 11 -57.02 41.86 18.48
CA LYS A 11 -56.22 42.84 19.24
C LYS A 11 -55.46 43.75 18.27
N LYS A 12 -55.85 45.03 18.16
CA LYS A 12 -55.06 46.09 17.49
C LYS A 12 -53.78 46.33 18.28
N THR A 13 -52.62 45.96 17.74
CA THR A 13 -51.33 46.40 18.26
C THR A 13 -51.01 47.79 17.70
N SER A 14 -50.75 48.75 18.59
CA SER A 14 -50.37 50.11 18.26
C SER A 14 -49.01 50.16 17.56
N ARG A 15 -48.93 50.92 16.47
CA ARG A 15 -47.71 51.14 15.70
C ARG A 15 -46.84 52.17 16.43
N ILE A 16 -45.80 51.71 17.12
CA ILE A 16 -44.78 52.60 17.68
C ILE A 16 -44.04 53.25 16.50
N LYS A 17 -44.21 54.56 16.30
CA LYS A 17 -43.40 55.35 15.35
C LYS A 17 -42.02 55.55 15.95
N THR A 18 -41.04 54.75 15.54
CA THR A 18 -39.65 55.02 15.82
C THR A 18 -39.18 56.18 14.93
N HIS A 19 -38.59 57.20 15.53
CA HIS A 19 -37.97 58.31 14.81
C HIS A 19 -36.82 57.78 13.93
N ARG A 20 -36.90 58.00 12.61
CA ARG A 20 -35.75 57.82 11.69
C ARG A 20 -34.71 58.88 12.04
N ARG A 21 -33.68 58.51 12.80
CA ARG A 21 -32.40 59.24 12.79
C ARG A 21 -31.66 58.90 11.50
N ALA A 22 -31.03 59.91 10.90
CA ALA A 22 -30.33 59.84 9.63
C ALA A 22 -29.36 58.65 9.58
N ALA A 23 -29.45 57.87 8.51
CA ALA A 23 -28.62 56.70 8.27
C ALA A 23 -27.19 57.12 7.90
N GLY A 24 -26.31 57.20 8.89
CA GLY A 24 -24.90 56.88 8.66
C GLY A 24 -24.81 55.37 8.47
N VAL A 25 -24.36 54.91 7.30
CA VAL A 25 -24.20 53.48 6.98
C VAL A 25 -23.05 52.93 7.85
N MET A 26 -23.37 52.45 9.05
CA MET A 26 -22.42 51.62 9.80
C MET A 26 -22.41 50.25 9.11
N SER A 27 -21.33 49.95 8.38
CA SER A 27 -21.11 48.66 7.73
C SER A 27 -21.33 47.53 8.74
N ARG A 28 -22.04 46.47 8.33
CA ARG A 28 -22.32 45.34 9.22
C ARG A 28 -20.99 44.63 9.54
N PRO A 29 -20.80 44.02 10.73
CA PRO A 29 -19.54 43.33 11.07
C PRO A 29 -19.14 42.25 10.06
N HIS A 30 -20.13 41.67 9.36
CA HIS A 30 -19.93 40.71 8.28
C HIS A 30 -19.25 41.33 7.03
N ASP A 31 -19.42 42.62 6.79
CA ASP A 31 -18.80 43.33 5.65
C ASP A 31 -17.29 43.56 5.86
N MET A 32 -16.78 43.33 7.07
CA MET A 32 -15.35 43.44 7.44
C MET A 32 -14.60 42.10 7.37
N MET A 33 -15.30 40.98 7.18
CA MET A 33 -14.69 39.67 7.00
C MET A 33 -14.67 39.32 5.50
N GLY A 34 -13.47 39.15 4.95
CA GLY A 34 -13.28 38.64 3.59
C GLY A 34 -14.03 37.31 3.37
N PRO A 35 -14.23 36.87 2.11
CA PRO A 35 -15.07 35.72 1.80
C PRO A 35 -14.64 34.50 2.61
N TYR A 36 -15.50 34.06 3.53
CA TYR A 36 -15.28 32.84 4.29
C TYR A 36 -15.22 31.67 3.30
N LYS A 37 -14.02 31.17 3.01
CA LYS A 37 -13.85 29.96 2.22
C LYS A 37 -14.49 28.83 3.01
N LYS A 38 -15.61 28.30 2.50
CA LYS A 38 -16.19 27.06 3.01
C LYS A 38 -15.07 26.01 3.05
N PRO A 39 -14.91 25.26 4.15
CA PRO A 39 -13.90 24.21 4.21
C PRO A 39 -14.09 23.31 2.99
N GLY A 40 -13.00 23.04 2.27
CA GLY A 40 -13.02 22.14 1.12
C GLY A 40 -13.53 20.76 1.53
N GLN A 41 -13.93 19.95 0.55
CA GLN A 41 -14.30 18.57 0.81
C GLN A 41 -13.18 17.88 1.61
N PRO A 42 -13.47 17.25 2.76
CA PRO A 42 -12.44 16.61 3.56
C PRO A 42 -11.68 15.60 2.71
N THR A 43 -10.35 15.65 2.80
CA THR A 43 -9.51 14.71 2.05
C THR A 43 -9.84 13.30 2.53
N LYS A 44 -9.92 12.35 1.57
CA LYS A 44 -10.11 10.93 1.91
C LYS A 44 -8.93 10.34 2.69
N PHE A 45 -7.84 11.10 2.88
CA PHE A 45 -6.66 10.68 3.64
C PHE A 45 -6.95 10.73 5.15
N SER A 46 -6.99 9.56 5.78
CA SER A 46 -7.23 9.40 7.23
C SER A 46 -6.12 8.59 7.87
N ASP A 47 -5.94 8.71 9.19
CA ASP A 47 -4.94 7.93 9.95
C ASP A 47 -5.15 6.41 9.80
N LYS A 48 -6.40 5.96 9.61
CA LYS A 48 -6.71 4.56 9.33
C LYS A 48 -6.08 4.12 8.01
N ILE A 49 -6.25 4.91 6.95
CA ILE A 49 -5.66 4.63 5.63
C ILE A 49 -4.14 4.69 5.70
N HIS A 50 -3.57 5.63 6.47
CA HIS A 50 -2.14 5.68 6.73
C HIS A 50 -1.59 4.34 7.29
N LYS A 51 -2.25 3.79 8.33
CA LYS A 51 -1.86 2.50 8.91
C LYS A 51 -2.01 1.34 7.93
N GLN A 52 -3.07 1.33 7.13
CA GLN A 52 -3.27 0.33 6.08
C GLN A 52 -2.17 0.42 5.01
N MET A 53 -1.87 1.63 4.52
CA MET A 53 -0.78 1.87 3.57
C MET A 53 0.55 1.36 4.11
N LYS A 54 0.88 1.69 5.37
CA LYS A 54 2.11 1.20 6.02
C LYS A 54 2.21 -0.33 5.97
N SER A 55 1.15 -1.01 6.39
CA SER A 55 1.13 -2.48 6.37
C SER A 55 1.33 -3.05 4.97
N LEU A 56 0.71 -2.43 3.95
CA LEU A 56 0.81 -2.91 2.57
C LEU A 56 2.20 -2.65 1.96
N TYR A 57 2.80 -1.49 2.23
CA TYR A 57 4.16 -1.20 1.76
C TYR A 57 5.22 -2.07 2.43
N LEU A 58 5.07 -2.39 3.72
CA LEU A 58 5.97 -3.30 4.41
C LEU A 58 5.92 -4.73 3.85
N LEU A 59 4.81 -5.11 3.23
CA LEU A 59 4.66 -6.37 2.50
C LEU A 59 5.31 -6.35 1.10
N GLY A 60 5.86 -5.21 0.67
CA GLY A 60 6.52 -5.06 -0.64
C GLY A 60 5.56 -4.84 -1.80
N LEU A 61 4.33 -4.42 -1.52
CA LEU A 61 3.34 -4.17 -2.57
C LEU A 61 3.64 -2.88 -3.36
N THR A 62 3.32 -2.93 -4.65
CA THR A 62 3.44 -1.76 -5.54
C THR A 62 2.34 -0.74 -5.27
N ASP A 63 2.56 0.52 -5.65
CA ASP A 63 1.60 1.60 -5.43
C ASP A 63 0.22 1.28 -6.06
N VAL A 64 0.20 0.58 -7.20
CA VAL A 64 -1.01 0.10 -7.88
C VAL A 64 -1.77 -0.93 -7.03
N GLN A 65 -1.06 -1.90 -6.48
CA GLN A 65 -1.64 -2.93 -5.61
C GLN A 65 -2.11 -2.34 -4.28
N VAL A 66 -1.39 -1.36 -3.74
CA VAL A 66 -1.79 -0.63 -2.53
C VAL A 66 -3.07 0.17 -2.78
N ALA A 67 -3.18 0.83 -3.94
CA ALA A 67 -4.38 1.56 -4.34
C ALA A 67 -5.60 0.63 -4.40
N LEU A 68 -5.43 -0.53 -5.04
CA LEU A 68 -6.45 -1.58 -5.10
C LEU A 68 -6.84 -2.08 -3.70
N GLY A 69 -5.87 -2.36 -2.84
CA GLY A 69 -6.11 -2.88 -1.48
C GLY A 69 -6.85 -1.92 -0.56
N ILE A 70 -6.76 -0.60 -0.81
CA ILE A 70 -7.43 0.44 -0.02
C ILE A 70 -8.74 0.90 -0.69
N GLY A 71 -8.95 0.55 -1.97
CA GLY A 71 -10.12 0.96 -2.74
C GLY A 71 -10.04 2.42 -3.22
N VAL A 72 -8.84 2.88 -3.60
CA VAL A 72 -8.62 4.21 -4.19
C VAL A 72 -7.97 4.09 -5.56
N CYS A 73 -8.13 5.11 -6.40
CA CYS A 73 -7.40 5.18 -7.66
C CYS A 73 -5.92 5.48 -7.41
N GLU A 74 -5.03 4.99 -8.27
CA GLU A 74 -3.59 5.23 -8.18
C GLU A 74 -3.25 6.74 -8.14
N ASP A 75 -3.94 7.55 -8.95
CA ASP A 75 -3.80 9.02 -8.95
C ASP A 75 -4.09 9.65 -7.58
N THR A 76 -4.98 9.03 -6.80
CA THR A 76 -5.30 9.51 -5.44
C THR A 76 -4.08 9.36 -4.53
N ILE A 77 -3.35 8.25 -4.65
CA ILE A 77 -2.09 8.05 -3.92
C ILE A 77 -1.06 9.06 -4.37
N HIS A 78 -0.90 9.29 -5.69
CA HIS A 78 0.01 10.31 -6.22
C HIS A 78 -0.30 11.72 -5.70
N ASN A 79 -1.58 12.08 -5.63
CA ASN A 79 -2.03 13.35 -5.07
C ASN A 79 -1.77 13.44 -3.56
N TRP A 80 -1.92 12.34 -2.82
CA TRP A 80 -1.56 12.29 -1.39
C TRP A 80 -0.06 12.45 -1.15
N LYS A 81 0.80 11.87 -1.99
CA LYS A 81 2.25 12.08 -1.93
C LYS A 81 2.63 13.56 -2.07
N LYS A 82 1.94 14.28 -2.95
CA LYS A 82 2.17 15.73 -3.17
C LYS A 82 1.62 16.58 -2.02
N SER A 83 0.43 16.26 -1.53
CA SER A 83 -0.27 17.05 -0.50
C SER A 83 0.23 16.80 0.93
N HIS A 84 0.85 15.66 1.21
CA HIS A 84 1.33 15.28 2.55
C HIS A 84 2.81 14.83 2.53
N PRO A 85 3.78 15.76 2.39
CA PRO A 85 5.20 15.41 2.29
C PRO A 85 5.75 14.67 3.52
N LYS A 86 5.34 15.06 4.74
CA LYS A 86 5.76 14.41 5.99
C LYS A 86 5.42 12.92 6.04
N PHE A 87 4.27 12.54 5.47
CA PHE A 87 3.87 11.14 5.35
C PHE A 87 4.72 10.41 4.30
N PHE A 88 5.07 11.09 3.21
CA PHE A 88 5.84 10.51 2.13
C PHE A 88 7.30 10.22 2.51
N GLU A 89 7.88 10.99 3.44
CA GLU A 89 9.19 10.65 4.02
C GLU A 89 9.17 9.26 4.65
N SER A 90 8.16 8.96 5.49
CA SER A 90 8.00 7.63 6.09
C SER A 90 7.75 6.52 5.07
N LEU A 91 7.13 6.84 3.93
CA LEU A 91 6.88 5.86 2.86
C LEU A 91 8.19 5.35 2.25
N LYS A 92 9.21 6.22 2.12
CA LYS A 92 10.55 5.81 1.67
C LYS A 92 11.16 4.81 2.64
N ASP A 93 11.04 5.07 3.94
CA ASP A 93 11.54 4.16 4.98
C ASP A 93 10.86 2.79 4.93
N TRP A 94 9.54 2.74 4.71
CA TRP A 94 8.81 1.47 4.63
C TRP A 94 9.19 0.64 3.40
N LYS A 95 9.41 1.30 2.25
CA LYS A 95 9.91 0.63 1.04
C LYS A 95 11.31 0.07 1.28
N ASN A 96 12.20 0.88 1.85
CA ASN A 96 13.54 0.46 2.22
C ASN A 96 13.54 -0.72 3.19
N GLU A 97 12.63 -0.75 4.18
CA GLU A 97 12.53 -1.88 5.10
C GLU A 97 12.10 -3.17 4.40
N SER A 98 11.18 -3.08 3.44
CA SER A 98 10.74 -4.23 2.65
C SER A 98 11.89 -4.75 1.77
N ASP A 99 12.56 -3.85 1.05
CA ASP A 99 13.72 -4.16 0.20
C ASP A 99 14.85 -4.78 1.04
N LEU A 100 15.12 -4.23 2.23
CA LEU A 100 16.14 -4.75 3.15
C LEU A 100 15.87 -6.20 3.60
N LYS A 101 14.60 -6.62 3.71
CA LYS A 101 14.27 -8.02 4.03
C LYS A 101 14.67 -8.95 2.89
N VAL A 102 14.38 -8.54 1.67
CA VAL A 102 14.79 -9.29 0.46
C VAL A 102 16.31 -9.31 0.34
N GLU A 103 16.99 -8.19 0.56
CA GLU A 103 18.45 -8.12 0.55
C GLU A 103 19.09 -9.03 1.60
N LYS A 104 18.54 -9.06 2.82
CA LYS A 104 19.02 -9.96 3.89
C LYS A 104 18.87 -11.43 3.49
N ALA A 105 17.73 -11.80 2.94
CA ALA A 105 17.48 -13.16 2.46
C ALA A 105 18.40 -13.53 1.29
N LEU A 106 18.57 -12.61 0.33
CA LEU A 106 19.48 -12.80 -0.81
C LEU A 106 20.92 -12.97 -0.34
N ARG A 107 21.38 -12.15 0.61
CA ARG A 107 22.71 -12.27 1.22
C ARG A 107 22.88 -13.61 1.93
N GLN A 108 21.88 -14.04 2.70
CA GLN A 108 21.91 -15.33 3.40
C GLN A 108 22.02 -16.49 2.38
N ARG A 109 21.30 -16.41 1.26
CA ARG A 109 21.40 -17.39 0.17
C ARG A 109 22.73 -17.32 -0.56
N ALA A 110 23.28 -16.12 -0.78
CA ALA A 110 24.59 -15.93 -1.38
C ALA A 110 25.73 -16.53 -0.54
N LEU A 111 25.62 -16.48 0.79
CA LEU A 111 26.60 -17.07 1.71
C LEU A 111 26.37 -18.56 2.00
N GLY A 112 25.16 -19.06 1.73
CA GLY A 112 24.71 -20.35 2.25
C GLY A 112 24.26 -20.23 3.71
N TYR A 113 23.41 -21.15 4.15
CA TYR A 113 22.94 -21.21 5.54
C TYR A 113 22.50 -22.62 5.92
N GLU A 114 22.54 -22.90 7.21
CA GLU A 114 22.00 -24.13 7.79
C GLU A 114 20.57 -23.89 8.28
N TYR A 115 19.71 -24.89 8.13
CA TYR A 115 18.35 -24.85 8.68
C TYR A 115 17.94 -26.22 9.22
N ASP A 116 17.17 -26.19 10.30
CA ASP A 116 16.62 -27.38 10.92
C ASP A 116 15.26 -27.71 10.31
N GLU A 117 15.17 -28.85 9.63
CA GLU A 117 13.91 -29.38 9.12
C GLU A 117 13.24 -30.22 10.20
N VAL A 118 12.13 -29.72 10.73
CA VAL A 118 11.33 -30.41 11.76
C VAL A 118 10.24 -31.22 11.08
N THR A 119 10.33 -32.54 11.16
CA THR A 119 9.29 -33.45 10.65
C THR A 119 8.53 -34.06 11.82
N TYR A 120 7.20 -33.92 11.78
CA TYR A 120 6.30 -34.54 12.74
C TYR A 120 5.79 -35.85 12.16
N GLU A 121 6.28 -36.97 12.68
CA GLU A 121 5.71 -38.28 12.36
C GLU A 121 4.58 -38.56 13.34
N THR A 122 3.33 -38.47 12.88
CA THR A 122 2.20 -39.00 13.63
C THR A 122 2.30 -40.52 13.61
N SER A 123 2.81 -41.10 14.69
CA SER A 123 2.72 -42.54 14.87
C SER A 123 1.25 -42.93 14.88
N LYS A 124 0.79 -43.62 13.82
CA LYS A 124 -0.49 -44.34 13.83
C LYS A 124 -0.31 -45.55 14.74
N THR A 125 -0.25 -45.33 16.05
CA THR A 125 -0.47 -46.41 17.00
C THR A 125 -1.91 -46.84 16.76
N LYS A 126 -2.10 -48.03 16.17
CA LYS A 126 -3.42 -48.67 16.18
C LYS A 126 -3.82 -48.74 17.64
N VAL A 127 -4.77 -47.92 18.02
CA VAL A 127 -5.38 -47.97 19.35
C VAL A 127 -6.29 -49.19 19.27
N ASP A 128 -5.79 -50.34 19.68
CA ASP A 128 -6.67 -51.50 19.90
C ASP A 128 -7.62 -51.10 21.04
N PHE A 129 -8.82 -50.66 20.69
CA PHE A 129 -9.92 -50.43 21.62
C PHE A 129 -10.44 -51.80 22.10
N GLY A 130 -9.65 -52.47 22.94
CA GLY A 130 -10.07 -53.66 23.66
C GLY A 130 -11.02 -53.27 24.78
N VAL A 131 -12.31 -53.13 24.48
CA VAL A 131 -13.35 -52.96 25.51
C VAL A 131 -13.49 -54.30 26.25
N LYS A 132 -12.92 -54.40 27.45
CA LYS A 132 -13.21 -55.50 28.37
C LYS A 132 -14.40 -55.09 29.24
N LEU A 133 -15.57 -55.66 28.97
CA LEU A 133 -16.72 -55.52 29.86
C LEU A 133 -16.42 -56.27 31.16
N CYS A 134 -16.07 -55.53 32.20
CA CYS A 134 -16.30 -55.95 33.58
C CYS A 134 -17.22 -54.92 34.22
N GLU A 135 -18.26 -55.44 34.84
CA GLU A 135 -19.36 -54.75 35.49
C GLU A 135 -18.86 -53.64 36.43
N GLY A 136 -19.18 -52.38 36.14
CA GLY A 136 -19.31 -51.36 37.19
C GLY A 136 -18.40 -50.14 37.21
N GLU A 137 -17.41 -49.95 36.32
CA GLU A 137 -16.71 -48.65 36.26
C GLU A 137 -15.95 -48.41 34.93
N ILE A 138 -16.35 -47.39 34.17
CA ILE A 138 -15.64 -46.95 32.96
C ILE A 138 -14.56 -45.96 33.39
N THR A 139 -13.30 -46.38 33.39
CA THR A 139 -12.18 -45.45 33.48
C THR A 139 -11.73 -45.07 32.07
N GLU A 140 -12.01 -43.83 31.65
CA GLU A 140 -11.47 -43.26 30.41
C GLU A 140 -9.94 -43.13 30.53
N ILE A 141 -9.18 -44.07 29.97
CA ILE A 141 -7.74 -43.92 29.81
C ILE A 141 -7.49 -43.09 28.55
N LYS A 142 -7.35 -41.77 28.72
CA LYS A 142 -6.87 -40.85 27.67
C LYS A 142 -5.37 -41.08 27.47
N THR A 143 -5.00 -41.91 26.49
CA THR A 143 -3.62 -41.96 26.01
C THR A 143 -3.42 -40.84 24.98
N ASN A 144 -2.60 -39.84 25.33
CA ASN A 144 -2.20 -38.79 24.40
C ASN A 144 -1.30 -39.42 23.32
N PRO A 145 -1.59 -39.23 22.01
CA PRO A 145 -0.68 -39.69 20.96
C PRO A 145 0.65 -38.94 21.09
N SER A 146 1.71 -39.66 21.42
CA SER A 146 3.07 -39.11 21.45
C SER A 146 3.54 -38.87 20.02
N SER A 147 3.57 -37.61 19.59
CA SER A 147 4.20 -37.19 18.33
C SER A 147 5.72 -37.30 18.48
N LYS A 148 6.37 -38.13 17.68
CA LYS A 148 7.83 -38.12 17.59
C LYS A 148 8.23 -36.98 16.65
N THR A 149 9.03 -36.06 17.16
CA THR A 149 9.59 -34.95 16.37
C THR A 149 11.03 -35.31 16.00
N LYS A 150 11.33 -35.44 14.71
CA LYS A 150 12.70 -35.61 14.22
C LYS A 150 13.18 -34.25 13.69
N ILE A 151 14.32 -33.78 14.22
CA ILE A 151 14.99 -32.57 13.76
C ILE A 151 16.17 -33.01 12.89
N VAL A 152 16.22 -32.57 11.63
CA VAL A 152 17.34 -32.83 10.72
C VAL A 152 17.94 -31.51 10.27
N THR A 153 19.18 -31.24 10.65
CA THR A 153 19.92 -30.07 10.19
C THR A 153 20.39 -30.29 8.75
N LYS A 154 20.00 -29.39 7.84
CA LYS A 154 20.39 -29.39 6.42
C LYS A 154 21.15 -28.12 6.09
N GLN A 155 22.08 -28.22 5.15
CA GLN A 155 22.87 -27.09 4.68
C GLN A 155 22.41 -26.68 3.27
N VAL A 156 22.11 -25.39 3.10
CA VAL A 156 21.89 -24.77 1.80
C VAL A 156 23.23 -24.25 1.30
N VAL A 157 23.67 -24.75 0.15
CA VAL A 157 24.91 -24.31 -0.48
C VAL A 157 24.81 -22.83 -0.92
N PRO A 158 25.94 -22.10 -0.91
CA PRO A 158 25.99 -20.73 -1.39
C PRO A 158 25.53 -20.61 -2.86
N ASP A 159 24.67 -19.63 -3.15
CA ASP A 159 24.18 -19.36 -4.50
C ASP A 159 25.14 -18.42 -5.27
N VAL A 160 25.85 -18.98 -6.25
CA VAL A 160 26.86 -18.27 -7.06
C VAL A 160 26.24 -17.11 -7.85
N THR A 161 25.00 -17.26 -8.31
CA THR A 161 24.31 -16.20 -9.08
C THR A 161 24.00 -15.01 -8.16
N ALA A 162 23.51 -15.27 -6.96
CA ALA A 162 23.29 -14.23 -5.95
C ALA A 162 24.60 -13.51 -5.58
N GLN A 163 25.73 -14.23 -5.51
CA GLN A 163 27.05 -13.63 -5.29
C GLN A 163 27.47 -12.71 -6.46
N ILE A 164 27.29 -13.16 -7.71
CA ILE A 164 27.61 -12.36 -8.90
C ILE A 164 26.78 -11.07 -8.91
N PHE A 165 25.46 -11.14 -8.69
CA PHE A 165 24.61 -9.95 -8.62
C PHE A 165 25.04 -8.99 -7.51
N TRP A 166 25.39 -9.53 -6.34
CA TRP A 166 25.91 -8.72 -5.23
C TRP A 166 27.21 -7.99 -5.59
N LEU A 167 28.13 -8.67 -6.26
CA LEU A 167 29.41 -8.10 -6.68
C LEU A 167 29.23 -7.06 -7.80
N LYS A 168 28.33 -7.30 -8.78
CA LYS A 168 27.97 -6.32 -9.80
C LYS A 168 27.41 -5.02 -9.20
N ASN A 169 26.66 -5.10 -8.10
CA ASN A 169 26.11 -3.93 -7.42
C ASN A 169 27.13 -3.17 -6.55
N ARG A 170 28.07 -3.88 -5.89
CA ARG A 170 29.03 -3.27 -4.95
C ARG A 170 30.40 -2.95 -5.54
N LYS A 171 30.82 -3.66 -6.58
CA LYS A 171 32.09 -3.51 -7.29
C LYS A 171 31.84 -3.47 -8.79
N PRO A 172 31.02 -2.50 -9.29
CA PRO A 172 30.66 -2.45 -10.69
C PRO A 172 31.89 -2.30 -11.61
N ASP A 173 32.93 -1.59 -11.16
CA ASP A 173 34.14 -1.37 -11.97
C ASP A 173 34.91 -2.68 -12.26
N GLU A 174 34.83 -3.65 -11.34
CA GLU A 174 35.50 -4.95 -11.46
C GLU A 174 34.58 -6.02 -12.10
N TRP A 175 33.27 -5.98 -11.84
CA TRP A 175 32.35 -7.09 -12.13
C TRP A 175 31.29 -6.78 -13.20
N ARG A 176 31.12 -5.52 -13.62
CA ARG A 176 30.18 -5.17 -14.68
C ARG A 176 30.77 -5.59 -16.04
N ASP A 177 29.92 -6.15 -16.89
CA ASP A 177 30.33 -6.60 -18.20
C ASP A 177 30.79 -5.40 -19.05
N LYS A 178 31.99 -5.48 -19.64
CA LYS A 178 32.52 -4.46 -20.55
C LYS A 178 31.92 -4.70 -21.94
N GLN A 179 31.17 -3.73 -22.46
CA GLN A 179 30.71 -3.75 -23.85
C GLN A 179 31.77 -3.09 -24.73
N GLU A 180 32.45 -3.89 -25.54
CA GLU A 180 33.29 -3.38 -26.64
C GLU A 180 32.40 -3.26 -27.88
N HIS A 181 32.16 -2.04 -28.33
CA HIS A 181 31.45 -1.78 -29.59
C HIS A 181 32.47 -1.68 -30.71
N ASP A 182 32.45 -2.64 -31.63
CA ASP A 182 33.25 -2.59 -32.85
C ASP A 182 32.62 -1.58 -33.82
N LEU A 183 33.11 -0.34 -33.81
CA LEU A 183 32.67 0.71 -34.72
C LEU A 183 33.29 0.49 -36.11
N ARG A 184 32.78 -0.49 -36.85
CA ARG A 184 33.03 -0.59 -38.29
C ARG A 184 32.22 0.48 -39.01
N ILE A 185 32.88 1.58 -39.36
CA ILE A 185 32.33 2.59 -40.25
C ILE A 185 32.47 2.06 -41.68
N GLU A 186 31.40 1.45 -42.19
CA GLU A 186 31.28 1.15 -43.63
C GLU A 186 31.14 2.48 -44.40
N PRO A 187 31.95 2.73 -45.44
CA PRO A 187 31.85 3.97 -46.21
C PRO A 187 30.51 4.00 -46.99
N VAL A 188 29.67 4.99 -46.69
CA VAL A 188 28.43 5.22 -47.43
C VAL A 188 28.77 5.78 -48.80
N THR A 189 28.63 4.97 -49.85
CA THR A 189 28.71 5.44 -51.24
C THR A 189 27.41 6.15 -51.62
N LEU A 190 27.45 7.48 -51.71
CA LEU A 190 26.35 8.27 -52.26
C LEU A 190 26.28 8.06 -53.78
N ILE A 191 25.32 7.25 -54.23
CA ILE A 191 24.99 7.12 -55.65
C ILE A 191 24.12 8.33 -56.02
N ILE A 192 24.72 9.32 -56.69
CA ILE A 192 23.98 10.44 -57.28
C ILE A 192 23.50 9.98 -58.66
N GLU A 193 22.24 9.58 -58.77
CA GLU A 193 21.60 9.34 -60.06
C GLU A 193 21.36 10.69 -60.75
N LYS A 194 22.15 10.97 -61.80
CA LYS A 194 21.84 12.04 -62.75
C LYS A 194 20.74 11.56 -63.69
N THR A 195 19.51 12.00 -63.49
CA THR A 195 18.45 11.87 -64.50
C THR A 195 18.70 12.90 -65.60
N TYR A 196 19.05 12.42 -66.79
CA TYR A 196 19.06 13.24 -68.00
C TYR A 196 17.63 13.29 -68.55
N GLU A 197 17.01 14.47 -68.52
CA GLU A 197 15.78 14.76 -69.26
C GLU A 197 16.11 14.80 -70.74
N ASN A 198 15.68 13.77 -71.48
CA ASN A 198 15.68 13.82 -72.94
C ASN A 198 14.61 14.79 -73.40
N GLY A 199 15.06 15.92 -73.96
CA GLY A 199 14.25 16.85 -74.72
C GLY A 199 13.51 16.13 -75.84
N LYS A 200 12.24 16.47 -75.98
CA LYS A 200 11.36 16.01 -77.05
C LYS A 200 11.01 17.24 -77.87
N ASP A 201 11.64 17.36 -79.03
CA ASP A 201 11.16 18.16 -80.16
C ASP A 201 9.91 17.50 -80.79
#